data_AF-A0A7K0A9I0-F1
#
_entry.id   AF-A0A7K0A9I0-F1
#
_cell.length_a   1.000
_cell.length_b   1.000
_cell.length_c   1.000
_cell.angle_alpha   90.00
_cell.angle_beta   90.00
_cell.angle_gamma   90.00
#
_symmetry.space_group_name_H-M   'P 1'
#
loop_
_entity.id
_entity.type
_entity.pdbx_description
1 polymer ?
#
loop_
_entity_poly.entity_id
_entity_poly.type
_entity_poly.pdbx_seq_one_letter_code
_entity_poly.pdbx_strand_id
1 'polypeptide(L)'
;MSLVRVQNFSISLDGFATGEGQSLDTPFGHAGERLHTWIFDTRFGHAMSGERGGSRGTDDAFAVRHDTGIGAEIMGAGKFGPPGCHDDPNWKGWWGPNPPFHTPVFVL
;
A
#
# COMPACT_ATOMS: atom_id res chain seq x y z
N MET A 1 -10.89 -16.01 18.23
CA MET A 1 -10.29 -16.42 16.95
C MET A 1 -9.99 -15.17 16.14
N SER A 2 -8.84 -15.11 15.46
CA SER A 2 -8.52 -14.07 14.50
C SER A 2 -9.34 -14.26 13.21
N LEU A 3 -9.63 -13.16 12.52
CA LEU A 3 -10.30 -13.14 11.22
C LEU A 3 -9.32 -12.72 10.13
N VAL A 4 -9.54 -13.18 8.91
CA VAL A 4 -8.82 -12.73 7.71
C VAL A 4 -9.71 -11.77 6.94
N ARG A 5 -9.17 -10.61 6.54
CA ARG A 5 -9.87 -9.62 5.71
C ARG A 5 -8.91 -8.96 4.73
N VAL A 6 -9.45 -8.50 3.60
CA VAL A 6 -8.78 -7.53 2.74
C VAL A 6 -9.08 -6.13 3.31
N GLN A 7 -8.03 -5.36 3.62
CA GLN A 7 -8.14 -4.04 4.26
C GLN A 7 -7.68 -2.96 3.27
N ASN A 8 -8.47 -1.89 3.12
CA ASN A 8 -8.15 -0.70 2.30
C ASN A 8 -7.59 -1.03 0.90
N PHE A 9 -8.37 -1.72 0.08
CA PHE A 9 -8.00 -2.14 -1.27
C PHE A 9 -8.71 -1.32 -2.33
N SER A 10 -7.96 -0.79 -3.30
CA SER A 10 -8.51 -0.08 -4.46
C SER A 10 -8.56 -0.99 -5.69
N ILE A 11 -9.63 -0.85 -6.47
CA ILE A 11 -9.82 -1.58 -7.72
C ILE A 11 -10.45 -0.65 -8.76
N SER A 12 -10.07 -0.81 -10.03
CA SER A 12 -10.70 -0.12 -11.14
C SER A 12 -12.10 -0.67 -11.43
N LEU A 13 -12.90 0.08 -12.19
CA LEU A 13 -14.26 -0.32 -12.58
C LEU A 13 -14.31 -1.62 -13.40
N ASP A 14 -13.24 -1.90 -14.14
CA ASP A 14 -13.05 -3.11 -14.94
C ASP A 14 -12.31 -4.24 -14.21
N GLY A 15 -12.02 -4.07 -12.91
CA GLY A 15 -11.59 -5.17 -12.04
C GLY A 15 -10.08 -5.34 -11.88
N PHE A 16 -9.27 -4.30 -12.10
CA PHE A 16 -7.81 -4.33 -11.97
C PHE A 16 -7.32 -3.49 -10.78
N ALA A 17 -6.33 -3.99 -10.04
CA ALA A 17 -5.75 -3.30 -8.88
C ALA A 17 -4.39 -2.65 -9.17
N THR A 18 -3.81 -2.90 -10.34
CA THR A 18 -2.56 -2.31 -10.83
C THR A 18 -2.56 -2.31 -12.36
N GLY A 19 -1.76 -1.45 -12.97
CA GLY A 19 -1.53 -1.47 -14.41
C GLY A 19 -0.47 -2.50 -14.82
N GLU A 20 -0.49 -2.88 -16.09
CA GLU A 20 0.59 -3.65 -16.72
C GLU A 20 1.90 -2.87 -16.76
N GLY A 21 3.03 -3.60 -16.81
CA GLY A 21 4.37 -3.02 -16.92
C GLY A 21 4.91 -2.52 -15.58
N GLN A 22 4.63 -3.23 -14.48
CA GLN A 22 5.26 -2.93 -13.19
C GLN A 22 6.78 -3.05 -13.30
N SER A 23 7.48 -2.03 -12.82
CA SER A 23 8.94 -1.99 -12.75
C SER A 23 9.38 -1.18 -11.54
N LEU A 24 10.70 -1.03 -11.32
CA LEU A 24 11.23 -0.17 -10.27
C LEU A 24 10.79 1.29 -10.44
N ASP A 25 10.77 1.79 -11.68
CA ASP A 25 10.39 3.17 -12.01
C ASP A 25 8.86 3.35 -12.11
N THR A 26 8.13 2.25 -12.32
CA THR A 26 6.67 2.22 -12.45
C THR A 26 6.03 1.21 -11.49
N PRO A 27 5.96 1.48 -10.18
CA PRO A 27 5.51 0.52 -9.17
C PRO A 27 4.08 0.00 -9.37
N PHE A 28 3.22 0.76 -10.07
CA PHE A 28 1.85 0.38 -10.42
C PHE A 28 1.63 0.26 -11.94
N GLY A 29 2.71 0.10 -12.70
CA GLY A 29 2.67 0.03 -14.16
C GLY A 29 2.05 1.30 -14.78
N HIS A 30 1.38 1.13 -15.94
CA HIS A 30 0.78 2.25 -16.66
C HIS A 30 -0.39 2.94 -15.93
N ALA A 31 -0.96 2.31 -14.89
CA ALA A 31 -2.05 2.89 -14.12
C ALA A 31 -1.57 4.01 -13.17
N GLY A 32 -0.28 3.98 -12.80
CA GLY A 32 0.30 4.89 -11.81
C GLY A 32 -0.48 4.91 -10.50
N GLU A 33 -0.52 6.06 -9.85
CA GLU A 33 -1.14 6.23 -8.53
C GLU A 33 -2.65 6.52 -8.56
N ARG A 34 -3.29 6.42 -9.74
CA ARG A 34 -4.69 6.86 -9.95
C ARG A 34 -5.70 6.18 -9.03
N LEU A 35 -5.44 4.94 -8.62
CA LEU A 35 -6.30 4.18 -7.72
C LEU A 35 -6.11 4.54 -6.23
N HIS A 36 -5.06 5.27 -5.88
CA HIS A 36 -4.70 5.62 -4.50
C HIS A 36 -4.93 7.10 -4.16
N THR A 37 -5.45 7.91 -5.10
CA THR A 37 -5.67 9.34 -4.85
C THR A 37 -6.60 9.60 -3.66
N TRP A 38 -7.61 8.74 -3.47
CA TRP A 38 -8.56 8.83 -2.33
C TRP A 38 -7.86 8.84 -0.98
N ILE A 39 -6.75 8.10 -0.81
CA ILE A 39 -6.01 8.04 0.45
C ILE A 39 -4.98 9.16 0.54
N PHE A 40 -4.32 9.51 -0.56
CA PHE A 40 -3.25 10.51 -0.56
C PHE A 40 -3.74 11.93 -0.28
N ASP A 41 -5.00 12.25 -0.57
CA ASP A 41 -5.60 13.55 -0.23
C ASP A 41 -6.06 13.67 1.24
N THR A 42 -5.93 12.59 2.03
CA THR A 42 -6.35 12.55 3.44
C THR A 42 -5.23 13.02 4.37
N ARG A 43 -5.58 13.42 5.59
CA ARG A 43 -4.59 13.73 6.62
C ARG A 43 -3.74 12.51 6.95
N PHE A 44 -4.34 11.32 6.98
CA PHE A 44 -3.61 10.06 7.12
C PHE A 44 -2.57 9.87 5.99
N GLY A 45 -2.97 10.07 4.73
CA GLY A 45 -2.09 10.00 3.56
C GLY A 45 -0.92 10.96 3.63
N HIS A 46 -1.19 12.24 3.90
CA HIS A 46 -0.14 13.25 4.09
C HIS A 46 0.86 12.83 5.17
N ALA A 47 0.37 12.32 6.31
CA ALA A 47 1.24 11.91 7.41
C ALA A 47 2.18 10.75 7.04
N MET A 48 1.73 9.79 6.22
CA MET A 48 2.59 8.71 5.72
C MET A 48 3.77 9.22 4.88
N SER A 49 3.55 10.31 4.14
CA SER A 49 4.57 10.96 3.29
C SER A 49 5.37 12.05 4.03
N GLY A 50 5.15 12.24 5.33
CA GLY A 50 5.80 13.30 6.13
C GLY A 50 5.25 14.70 5.90
N GLU A 51 4.12 14.82 5.18
CA GLU A 51 3.46 16.08 4.90
C GLU A 51 2.49 16.49 6.01
N ARG A 52 2.15 17.78 6.05
CA ARG A 52 1.13 18.34 6.94
C ARG A 52 -0.15 18.63 6.16
N GLY A 53 -1.28 18.69 6.86
CA GLY A 53 -2.57 19.02 6.25
C GLY A 53 -3.38 17.78 5.89
N GLY A 54 -4.07 17.82 4.75
CA GLY A 54 -4.95 16.76 4.26
C GLY A 54 -6.39 16.87 4.77
N SER A 55 -7.30 16.26 4.03
CA SER A 55 -8.73 16.22 4.36
C SER A 55 -9.01 15.32 5.57
N ARG A 56 -10.11 15.58 6.29
CA ARG A 56 -10.59 14.77 7.44
C ARG A 56 -12.00 14.20 7.21
N GLY A 57 -12.32 13.95 5.94
CA GLY A 57 -13.64 13.50 5.51
C GLY A 57 -13.84 12.00 5.70
N THR A 58 -14.78 11.44 4.94
CA THR A 58 -15.06 10.00 4.92
C THR A 58 -13.82 9.17 4.61
N ASP A 59 -13.05 9.58 3.60
CA ASP A 59 -11.83 8.88 3.18
C ASP A 59 -10.81 8.80 4.33
N ASP A 60 -10.56 9.91 5.03
CA ASP A 60 -9.68 9.93 6.20
C ASP A 60 -10.22 9.01 7.30
N ALA A 61 -11.53 8.99 7.53
CA ALA A 61 -12.15 8.12 8.54
C ALA A 61 -11.98 6.61 8.25
N PHE A 62 -11.81 6.22 6.99
CA PHE A 62 -11.43 4.86 6.59
C PHE A 62 -9.91 4.66 6.63
N ALA A 63 -9.14 5.64 6.15
CA ALA A 63 -7.69 5.58 6.07
C ALA A 63 -7.04 5.41 7.45
N VAL A 64 -7.50 6.15 8.47
CA VAL A 64 -6.97 6.05 9.85
C VAL A 64 -7.21 4.68 10.50
N ARG A 65 -7.98 3.79 9.88
CA ARG A 65 -8.23 2.43 10.36
C ARG A 65 -7.33 1.40 9.68
N HIS A 66 -6.28 1.82 8.95
CA HIS A 66 -5.45 0.89 8.17
C HIS A 66 -4.86 -0.22 9.03
N ASP A 67 -4.37 0.10 10.22
CA ASP A 67 -3.70 -0.82 11.15
C ASP A 67 -4.57 -1.23 12.35
N THR A 68 -5.74 -0.60 12.53
CA THR A 68 -6.57 -0.83 13.70
C THR A 68 -7.12 -2.26 13.74
N GLY A 69 -6.66 -3.03 14.73
CA GLY A 69 -7.01 -4.44 14.90
C GLY A 69 -6.31 -5.37 13.92
N ILE A 70 -5.28 -4.91 13.20
CA ILE A 70 -4.42 -5.72 12.35
C ILE A 70 -3.25 -6.25 13.17
N GLY A 71 -3.13 -7.57 13.29
CA GLY A 71 -2.03 -8.22 14.02
C GLY A 71 -0.88 -8.71 13.13
N ALA A 72 -1.13 -8.84 11.84
CA ALA A 72 -0.15 -9.26 10.83
C ALA A 72 -0.67 -8.90 9.43
N GLU A 73 0.24 -8.70 8.49
CA GLU A 73 -0.06 -8.53 7.07
C GLU A 73 0.50 -9.68 6.23
N ILE A 74 -0.23 -10.07 5.20
CA ILE A 74 0.20 -11.04 4.19
C ILE A 74 0.15 -10.34 2.83
N MET A 75 1.22 -10.42 2.06
CA MET A 75 1.28 -9.84 0.70
C MET A 75 2.05 -10.74 -0.26
N GLY A 76 1.78 -10.63 -1.55
CA GLY A 76 2.60 -11.30 -2.58
C GLY A 76 3.84 -10.50 -2.94
N ALA A 77 4.84 -11.17 -3.51
CA ALA A 77 6.07 -10.55 -4.00
C ALA A 77 5.86 -9.31 -4.89
N GLY A 78 4.83 -9.30 -5.75
CA GLY A 78 4.53 -8.14 -6.61
C GLY A 78 4.04 -6.88 -5.88
N LYS A 79 3.53 -7.01 -4.65
CA LYS A 79 3.28 -5.85 -3.76
C LYS A 79 4.57 -5.42 -3.06
N PHE A 80 5.40 -6.38 -2.67
CA PHE A 80 6.62 -6.14 -1.91
C PHE A 80 7.73 -5.47 -2.73
N GLY A 81 7.81 -5.75 -4.03
CA GLY A 81 8.84 -5.18 -4.90
C GLY A 81 8.54 -5.37 -6.38
N PRO A 82 9.40 -4.82 -7.26
CA PRO A 82 9.28 -5.03 -8.71
C PRO A 82 9.57 -6.48 -9.08
N PRO A 83 9.21 -6.91 -10.31
CA PRO A 83 9.64 -8.22 -10.82
C PRO A 83 11.16 -8.44 -10.63
N GLY A 84 11.53 -9.60 -10.08
CA GLY A 84 12.94 -9.94 -9.78
C GLY A 84 13.48 -9.40 -8.45
N CYS A 85 12.69 -8.70 -7.63
CA CYS A 85 13.17 -8.14 -6.36
C CYS A 85 13.68 -9.19 -5.35
N HIS A 86 13.29 -10.45 -5.51
CA HIS A 86 13.74 -11.57 -4.65
C HIS A 86 15.17 -11.99 -4.94
N ASP A 87 15.72 -11.66 -6.11
CA ASP A 87 17.10 -11.96 -6.47
C ASP A 87 18.10 -10.97 -5.85
N ASP A 88 17.63 -9.80 -5.38
CA ASP A 88 18.44 -8.82 -4.66
C ASP A 88 18.33 -9.03 -3.13
N PRO A 89 19.38 -9.56 -2.45
CA PRO A 89 19.35 -9.78 -1.01
C PRO A 89 19.27 -8.47 -0.19
N ASN A 90 19.57 -7.33 -0.81
CA ASN A 90 19.51 -6.02 -0.17
C ASN A 90 18.15 -5.35 -0.30
N TRP A 91 17.23 -5.87 -1.13
CA TRP A 91 15.89 -5.32 -1.26
C TRP A 91 15.13 -5.42 0.07
N LYS A 92 14.55 -4.31 0.53
CA LYS A 92 13.76 -4.21 1.78
C LYS A 92 12.33 -3.69 1.55
N GLY A 93 11.92 -3.57 0.29
CA GLY A 93 10.63 -2.99 -0.10
C GLY A 93 10.69 -1.50 -0.42
N TRP A 94 9.58 -0.98 -0.95
CA TRP A 94 9.44 0.38 -1.47
C TRP A 94 9.55 1.49 -0.40
N TRP A 95 9.22 1.15 0.85
CA TRP A 95 8.94 2.14 1.90
C TRP A 95 10.16 2.55 2.73
N GLY A 96 11.36 2.13 2.31
CA GLY A 96 12.59 2.45 3.03
C GLY A 96 12.62 1.88 4.45
N PRO A 97 13.34 2.52 5.39
CA PRO A 97 13.57 1.96 6.72
C PRO A 97 12.34 1.96 7.65
N ASN A 98 11.27 2.68 7.30
CA ASN A 98 10.07 2.83 8.14
C ASN A 98 8.79 2.50 7.36
N PRO A 99 8.51 1.21 7.11
CA PRO A 99 7.34 0.79 6.34
C PRO A 99 6.01 0.99 7.10
N PRO A 100 4.88 1.17 6.39
CA PRO A 100 3.61 1.61 6.98
C PRO A 100 2.86 0.53 7.79
N PHE A 101 3.32 -0.71 7.84
CA PHE A 101 2.57 -1.84 8.40
C PHE A 101 2.71 -1.98 9.92
N HIS A 102 3.88 -1.64 10.47
CA HIS A 102 4.23 -1.72 11.90
C HIS A 102 3.79 -3.00 12.65
N THR A 103 3.61 -4.09 11.90
CA THR A 103 3.22 -5.42 12.35
C THR A 103 4.06 -6.45 11.56
N PRO A 104 4.12 -7.73 11.99
CA PRO A 104 4.76 -8.76 11.19
C PRO A 104 4.15 -8.83 9.79
N VAL A 105 5.02 -8.77 8.76
CA VAL A 105 4.63 -8.90 7.35
C VAL A 105 5.17 -10.21 6.79
N PHE A 106 4.29 -11.00 6.20
CA PHE A 106 4.62 -12.24 5.51
C PHE A 106 4.51 -12.01 4.00
N VAL A 107 5.65 -12.07 3.31
CA VAL A 107 5.71 -11.97 1.86
C VAL A 107 5.71 -13.39 1.27
N LEU A 108 4.74 -13.67 0.40
CA LEU A 108 4.60 -14.93 -0.32
C LEU A 108 5.34 -14.93 -1.66
#